data_AF-A0A9E5KKY0-F1
#
_entry.id   AF-A0A9E5KKY0-F1
#
_cell.length_a   1.000
_cell.length_b   1.000
_cell.length_c   1.000
_cell.angle_alpha   90.00
_cell.angle_beta   90.00
_cell.angle_gamma   90.00
#
_symmetry.space_group_name_H-M   'P 1'
#
loop_
_entity.id
_entity.type
_entity.pdbx_description
1 polymer ?
#
loop_
_entity_poly.entity_id
_entity_poly.type
_entity_poly.pdbx_seq_one_letter_code
_entity_poly.pdbx_strand_id
1 'polypeptide(L)'
;MEILLKSHKHYGSLLLVLVLAVVIVALVKGPKPVFQRIVAVLVDINVVVGLIALWGSHKSISLLHPLFALGAIGLLHAAAKSEDKAKVVKCFSIAFLLLILTWAVNASWGPSFLKGLWMISL
;
A
#
# COMPACT_ATOMS: atom_id res chain seq x y z
N MET A 1 -4.98 -7.44 -20.35
CA MET A 1 -3.97 -6.80 -19.48
C MET A 1 -4.31 -5.34 -19.16
N GLU A 2 -4.72 -4.53 -20.13
CA GLU A 2 -4.98 -3.09 -19.93
C GLU A 2 -6.08 -2.78 -18.89
N ILE A 3 -7.19 -3.54 -18.91
CA ILE A 3 -8.28 -3.40 -17.94
C ILE A 3 -7.79 -3.68 -16.50
N LEU A 4 -6.99 -4.73 -16.32
CA LEU A 4 -6.42 -5.11 -15.02
C LEU A 4 -5.54 -3.99 -14.45
N LEU A 5 -4.69 -3.38 -15.29
CA LEU A 5 -3.81 -2.26 -14.89
C LEU A 5 -4.60 -1.01 -14.49
N LYS A 6 -5.65 -0.66 -15.25
CA LYS A 6 -6.53 0.48 -14.91
C LYS A 6 -7.27 0.22 -13.60
N SER A 7 -7.83 -0.97 -13.43
CA SER A 7 -8.53 -1.37 -12.20
C SER A 7 -7.60 -1.38 -10.99
N HIS A 8 -6.39 -1.94 -11.11
CA HIS A 8 -5.39 -1.92 -10.03
C HIS A 8 -5.02 -0.49 -9.62
N LYS A 9 -4.85 0.41 -10.58
CA LYS A 9 -4.53 1.82 -10.27
C LYS A 9 -5.67 2.51 -9.52
N HIS A 10 -6.91 2.31 -9.95
CA HIS A 10 -8.08 2.90 -9.28
C HIS A 10 -8.27 2.32 -7.87
N TYR A 11 -8.17 1.00 -7.75
CA TYR A 11 -8.27 0.28 -6.48
C TYR A 11 -7.18 0.72 -5.49
N GLY A 12 -5.93 0.88 -5.94
CA GLY A 12 -4.84 1.40 -5.12
C GLY A 12 -5.10 2.81 -4.56
N SER A 13 -5.70 3.71 -5.34
CA SER A 13 -6.07 5.05 -4.86
C SER A 13 -7.17 4.99 -3.78
N LEU A 14 -8.16 4.12 -3.93
CA LEU A 14 -9.20 3.90 -2.92
C LEU A 14 -8.60 3.36 -1.62
N LEU A 15 -7.60 2.48 -1.71
CA LEU A 15 -6.95 1.90 -0.53
C LEU A 15 -6.15 2.92 0.29
N LEU A 16 -5.50 3.89 -0.37
CA LEU A 16 -4.86 4.99 0.34
C LEU A 16 -5.87 5.74 1.21
N VAL A 17 -7.07 6.01 0.68
CA VAL A 17 -8.15 6.66 1.44
C VAL A 17 -8.62 5.77 2.59
N LEU A 18 -8.75 4.47 2.38
CA LEU A 18 -9.17 3.53 3.44
C LEU A 18 -8.13 3.41 4.57
N VAL A 19 -6.84 3.33 4.25
CA VAL A 19 -5.77 3.32 5.26
C VAL A 19 -5.78 4.63 6.06
N LEU A 20 -5.92 5.77 5.37
CA LEU A 20 -6.05 7.06 6.04
C LEU A 20 -7.31 7.13 6.92
N ALA A 21 -8.42 6.57 6.46
CA ALA A 21 -9.65 6.48 7.25
C ALA A 21 -9.44 5.66 8.53
N VAL A 22 -8.66 4.57 8.50
CA VAL A 22 -8.34 3.81 9.72
C VAL A 22 -7.57 4.68 10.72
N VAL A 23 -6.59 5.47 10.23
CA VAL A 23 -5.84 6.40 11.09
C VAL A 23 -6.78 7.43 11.73
N ILE A 24 -7.64 8.07 10.94
CA ILE A 24 -8.60 9.07 11.43
C ILE A 24 -9.57 8.45 12.44
N VAL A 25 -10.13 7.28 12.14
CA VAL A 25 -11.02 6.55 13.06
C VAL A 25 -10.30 6.22 14.36
N ALA A 26 -9.06 5.73 14.31
CA ALA A 26 -8.26 5.44 15.49
C ALA A 26 -7.98 6.70 16.33
N LEU A 27 -7.79 7.86 15.68
CA LEU A 27 -7.56 9.14 16.35
C LEU A 27 -8.83 9.67 17.06
N VAL A 28 -9.99 9.61 16.38
CA VAL A 28 -11.23 10.25 16.84
C VAL A 28 -12.10 9.31 17.68
N LYS A 29 -12.26 8.05 17.26
CA LYS A 29 -13.18 7.08 17.86
C LYS A 29 -12.47 5.90 18.53
N GLY A 30 -11.14 5.92 18.56
CA GLY A 30 -10.32 4.83 19.05
C GLY A 30 -10.22 3.65 18.05
N PRO A 31 -9.32 2.68 18.33
CA PRO A 31 -9.08 1.54 17.46
C PRO A 31 -10.34 0.69 17.22
N LYS A 32 -10.55 0.30 15.96
CA LYS A 32 -11.61 -0.64 15.55
C LYS A 32 -10.97 -1.83 14.82
N PRO A 33 -10.63 -2.93 15.51
CA PRO A 33 -9.91 -4.07 14.94
C PRO A 33 -10.57 -4.64 13.69
N VAL A 34 -11.90 -4.67 13.62
CA VAL A 34 -12.63 -5.16 12.43
C VAL A 34 -12.27 -4.34 11.20
N PHE A 35 -12.28 -3.02 11.30
CA PHE A 35 -11.95 -2.14 10.18
C PHE A 35 -10.48 -2.25 9.78
N GLN A 36 -9.58 -2.32 10.76
CA GLN A 36 -8.14 -2.52 10.52
C GLN A 36 -7.86 -3.81 9.73
N ARG A 37 -8.51 -4.93 10.11
CA ARG A 37 -8.38 -6.22 9.39
C ARG A 37 -8.88 -6.15 7.96
N ILE A 38 -10.07 -5.56 7.76
CA ILE A 38 -10.64 -5.42 6.42
C ILE A 38 -9.67 -4.64 5.53
N VAL A 39 -9.18 -3.49 6.00
CA VAL A 39 -8.25 -2.67 5.21
C VAL A 39 -6.93 -3.40 4.95
N ALA A 40 -6.37 -4.13 5.91
CA ALA A 40 -5.16 -4.94 5.69
C ALA A 40 -5.37 -5.98 4.57
N VAL A 41 -6.47 -6.72 4.62
CA VAL A 41 -6.80 -7.73 3.58
C VAL A 41 -7.04 -7.07 2.22
N LEU A 42 -7.69 -5.92 2.17
CA LEU A 42 -7.91 -5.21 0.90
C LEU A 42 -6.58 -4.74 0.28
N VAL A 43 -5.59 -4.35 1.09
CA VAL A 43 -4.23 -4.03 0.63
C VAL A 43 -3.52 -5.28 0.13
N ASP A 44 -3.64 -6.43 0.81
CA ASP A 44 -3.07 -7.70 0.35
C ASP A 44 -3.59 -8.06 -1.05
N ILE A 45 -4.90 -7.93 -1.27
CA ILE A 45 -5.54 -8.15 -2.58
C ILE A 45 -4.93 -7.23 -3.65
N ASN A 46 -4.71 -5.95 -3.33
CA ASN A 46 -4.11 -5.02 -4.30
C ASN A 46 -2.69 -5.42 -4.68
N VAL A 47 -1.88 -5.85 -3.70
CA VAL A 47 -0.51 -6.29 -3.96
C VAL A 47 -0.49 -7.56 -4.81
N VAL A 48 -1.38 -8.52 -4.57
CA VAL A 48 -1.52 -9.72 -5.41
C VAL A 48 -1.93 -9.35 -6.83
N VAL A 49 -2.92 -8.48 -7.01
CA VAL A 49 -3.34 -7.99 -8.34
C VAL A 49 -2.21 -7.26 -9.04
N GLY A 50 -1.46 -6.43 -8.30
CA GLY A 50 -0.27 -5.72 -8.81
C GLY A 50 0.83 -6.67 -9.27
N LEU A 51 1.08 -7.75 -8.54
CA LEU A 51 2.03 -8.79 -8.91
C LEU A 51 1.63 -9.52 -10.21
N ILE A 52 0.35 -9.90 -10.32
CA ILE A 52 -0.20 -10.52 -11.54
C ILE A 52 -0.08 -9.55 -12.74
N ALA A 53 -0.37 -8.27 -12.52
CA ALA A 53 -0.26 -7.25 -13.56
C ALA A 53 1.19 -6.99 -13.99
N LEU A 54 2.14 -7.03 -13.06
CA LEU A 54 3.56 -6.92 -13.35
C LEU A 54 4.02 -8.07 -14.25
N TRP A 55 3.74 -9.31 -13.83
CA TRP A 55 4.06 -10.53 -14.57
C TRP A 55 3.50 -10.51 -16.00
N GLY A 56 2.26 -10.07 -16.17
CA GLY A 56 1.62 -10.05 -17.48
C GLY A 56 1.95 -8.85 -18.37
N SER A 57 2.68 -7.85 -17.86
CA SER A 57 3.00 -6.62 -18.62
C SER A 57 4.43 -6.53 -19.11
N HIS A 58 5.36 -7.34 -18.56
CA HIS A 58 6.81 -7.30 -18.80
C HIS A 58 7.43 -5.90 -18.65
N LYS A 59 6.74 -4.98 -17.98
CA LYS A 59 7.25 -3.63 -17.72
C LYS A 59 8.30 -3.72 -16.62
N SER A 60 9.45 -3.13 -16.88
CA SER A 60 10.44 -2.95 -15.82
C SER A 60 9.92 -1.97 -14.78
N ILE A 61 9.96 -2.37 -13.50
CA ILE A 61 9.62 -1.51 -12.37
C ILE A 61 10.80 -1.47 -11.40
N SER A 62 10.87 -0.42 -10.57
CA SER A 62 11.81 -0.39 -9.46
C SER A 62 11.46 -1.45 -8.41
N LEU A 63 12.45 -2.18 -7.91
CA LEU A 63 12.33 -3.13 -6.79
C LEU A 63 11.91 -2.45 -5.48
N LEU A 64 12.06 -1.13 -5.37
CA LEU A 64 11.53 -0.36 -4.24
C LEU A 64 9.99 -0.41 -4.18
N HIS A 65 9.31 -0.55 -5.32
CA HIS A 65 7.85 -0.64 -5.37
C HIS A 65 7.32 -1.84 -4.56
N PRO A 66 7.70 -3.10 -4.87
CA PRO A 66 7.28 -4.25 -4.06
C PRO A 66 7.87 -4.22 -2.64
N LEU A 67 9.08 -3.68 -2.43
CA LEU A 67 9.68 -3.58 -1.10
C LEU A 67 8.83 -2.70 -0.15
N PHE A 68 8.45 -1.50 -0.60
CA PHE A 68 7.58 -0.62 0.17
C PHE A 68 6.18 -1.20 0.35
N ALA A 69 5.64 -1.89 -0.66
CA ALA A 69 4.34 -2.53 -0.58
C ALA A 69 4.32 -3.65 0.49
N LEU A 70 5.35 -4.49 0.52
CA LEU A 70 5.50 -5.54 1.53
C LEU A 70 5.74 -4.97 2.93
N GLY A 71 6.54 -3.90 3.05
CA GLY A 71 6.71 -3.18 4.30
C GLY A 71 5.39 -2.61 4.84
N ALA A 72 4.55 -2.06 3.96
CA ALA A 72 3.22 -1.58 4.32
C ALA A 72 2.33 -2.73 4.82
N ILE A 73 2.27 -3.86 4.09
CA ILE A 73 1.52 -5.07 4.50
C ILE A 73 1.94 -5.51 5.90
N GLY A 74 3.26 -5.63 6.14
CA GLY A 74 3.78 -6.08 7.44
C GLY A 74 3.33 -5.17 8.59
N LEU A 75 3.38 -3.85 8.40
CA LEU A 75 2.92 -2.88 9.40
C LEU A 75 1.41 -2.91 9.62
N LEU A 76 0.62 -3.04 8.54
CA LEU A 76 -0.84 -3.15 8.64
C LEU A 76 -1.23 -4.38 9.45
N HIS A 77 -0.64 -5.54 9.15
CA HIS A 77 -0.92 -6.79 9.89
C HIS A 77 -0.41 -6.76 11.32
N ALA A 78 0.74 -6.12 11.59
CA ALA A 78 1.26 -5.95 12.95
C ALA A 78 0.29 -5.17 13.87
N ALA A 79 -0.52 -4.28 13.30
CA ALA A 79 -1.51 -3.48 14.01
C ALA A 79 -2.96 -3.91 13.80
N ALA A 80 -3.26 -4.83 12.87
CA ALA A 80 -4.63 -5.16 12.44
C ALA A 80 -5.56 -5.70 13.54
N LYS A 81 -5.00 -6.16 14.67
CA LYS A 81 -5.77 -6.69 15.81
C LYS A 81 -5.54 -5.90 17.10
N SER A 82 -4.91 -4.72 17.00
CA SER A 82 -4.49 -3.97 18.17
C SER A 82 -5.58 -3.01 18.63
N GLU A 83 -5.81 -3.02 19.94
CA GLU A 83 -6.64 -2.03 20.63
C GLU A 83 -5.83 -0.86 21.19
N ASP A 84 -4.50 -0.91 21.07
CA ASP A 84 -3.62 0.20 21.43
C ASP A 84 -3.65 1.28 20.34
N LYS A 85 -4.21 2.43 20.70
CA LYS A 85 -4.32 3.60 19.83
C LYS A 85 -2.96 4.05 19.29
N ALA A 86 -1.92 4.10 20.13
CA ALA A 86 -0.61 4.57 19.72
C ALA A 86 0.02 3.62 18.70
N LYS A 87 -0.09 2.31 18.93
CA LYS A 87 0.38 1.29 17.99
C LYS A 87 -0.34 1.38 16.65
N VAL A 88 -1.67 1.45 16.66
CA VAL A 88 -2.47 1.52 15.42
C VAL A 88 -2.14 2.76 14.62
N VAL A 89 -2.14 3.93 15.25
CA VAL A 89 -1.83 5.20 14.58
C VAL A 89 -0.43 5.18 13.98
N LYS A 90 0.59 4.74 14.74
CA LYS A 90 1.97 4.66 14.24
C LYS A 90 2.09 3.70 13.05
N CYS A 91 1.64 2.46 13.20
CA CYS A 91 1.75 1.45 12.15
C CYS A 91 0.99 1.83 10.88
N PHE A 92 -0.27 2.27 10.99
CA PHE A 92 -1.07 2.66 9.83
C PHE A 92 -0.56 3.94 9.17
N SER A 93 -0.02 4.90 9.94
CA SER A 93 0.58 6.11 9.35
C SER A 93 1.85 5.81 8.58
N ILE A 94 2.74 4.96 9.13
CA ILE A 94 3.96 4.55 8.42
C ILE A 94 3.59 3.70 7.19
N ALA A 95 2.63 2.79 7.31
CA ALA A 95 2.14 2.02 6.17
C ALA A 95 1.54 2.92 5.08
N PHE A 96 0.77 3.94 5.45
CA PHE A 96 0.24 4.93 4.51
C PHE A 96 1.36 5.65 3.74
N LEU A 97 2.40 6.10 4.43
CA LEU A 97 3.56 6.72 3.80
C LEU A 97 4.29 5.74 2.86
N LEU A 98 4.48 4.49 3.27
CA LEU A 98 5.07 3.46 2.41
C LEU A 98 4.24 3.23 1.14
N LEU A 99 2.91 3.19 1.23
CA LEU A 99 2.05 3.04 0.05
C LEU A 99 2.11 4.25 -0.89
N ILE A 100 2.25 5.48 -0.35
CA ILE A 100 2.52 6.67 -1.16
C ILE A 100 3.87 6.53 -1.86
N LEU A 101 4.91 6.08 -1.14
CA LEU A 101 6.23 5.87 -1.72
C LEU A 101 6.19 4.78 -2.80
N THR A 102 5.50 3.66 -2.59
CA THR A 102 5.23 2.62 -3.59
C THR A 102 4.69 3.24 -4.87
N TRP A 103 3.75 4.17 -4.79
CA TRP A 103 3.24 4.85 -5.99
C TRP A 103 4.27 5.82 -6.58
N ALA A 104 4.92 6.62 -5.74
CA ALA A 104 5.87 7.64 -6.13
C ALA A 104 7.03 7.08 -6.98
N VAL A 105 7.51 5.87 -6.70
CA VAL A 105 8.66 5.29 -7.42
C VAL A 105 8.46 5.20 -8.94
N ASN A 106 7.21 5.05 -9.39
CA ASN A 106 6.86 4.90 -10.81
C ASN A 106 5.98 6.04 -11.33
N ALA A 107 5.67 7.05 -10.50
CA ALA A 107 4.82 8.17 -10.88
C ALA A 107 5.62 9.29 -11.56
N SER A 108 4.99 10.03 -12.49
CA SER A 108 5.62 11.17 -13.15
C SER A 108 6.07 12.25 -12.15
N TRP A 109 5.27 12.51 -11.12
CA TRP A 109 5.55 13.47 -10.05
C TRP A 109 6.53 12.94 -8.98
N GLY A 110 6.87 11.65 -9.01
CA GLY A 110 7.74 11.05 -8.00
C GLY A 110 9.14 11.68 -7.96
N PRO A 111 9.82 11.68 -6.79
CA PRO A 111 11.18 12.19 -6.67
C PRO A 111 12.15 11.49 -7.63
N SER A 112 13.02 12.25 -8.28
CA SER A 112 13.98 11.72 -9.26
C SER A 112 14.91 10.66 -8.65
N PHE A 113 15.35 10.85 -7.41
CA PHE A 113 16.24 9.92 -6.71
C PHE A 113 15.59 8.56 -6.37
N LEU A 114 14.26 8.43 -6.44
CA LEU A 114 13.58 7.14 -6.27
C LEU A 114 13.40 6.39 -7.59
N LYS A 115 13.46 7.10 -8.73
CA LYS A 115 13.20 6.52 -10.05
C LYS A 115 14.42 5.74 -10.53
N GLY A 116 14.18 4.61 -11.18
CA GLY A 116 15.25 3.82 -11.81
C GLY A 116 16.17 3.06 -10.85
N LEU A 117 15.93 3.13 -9.54
CA LEU A 117 16.68 2.33 -8.56
C LEU A 117 16.27 0.86 -8.63
N TRP A 118 17.26 -0.02 -8.77
CA TRP A 118 17.09 -1.48 -8.71
C TRP A 118 15.95 -1.98 -9.61
N MET A 119 16.04 -1.66 -10.90
CA MET A 119 15.05 -2.06 -11.89
C MET A 119 14.98 -3.58 -12.01
N ILE A 120 13.77 -4.14 -12.01
CA ILE A 120 13.48 -5.54 -12.24
C ILE A 120 12.39 -5.69 -13.29
N SER A 121 12.43 -6.81 -14.02
CA SER A 121 11.38 -7.27 -14.92
C SER A 121 11.03 -8.72 -14.59
N LEU A 122 9.74 -9.04 -14.60
CA LEU A 122 9.20 -10.39 -14.45
C LEU A 122 8.56 -10.85 -15.77
#